data_AF-A0A2S4KDL2-F1
#
_entry.id   AF-A0A2S4KDL2-F1
#
_cell.length_a   1.000
_cell.length_b   1.000
_cell.length_c   1.000
_cell.angle_alpha   90.00
_cell.angle_beta   90.00
_cell.angle_gamma   90.00
#
_symmetry.space_group_name_H-M   'P 1'
#
loop_
_entity.id
_entity.type
_entity.pdbx_description
1 polymer ?
#
loop_
_entity_poly.entity_id
_entity_poly.type
_entity_poly.pdbx_seq_one_letter_code
_entity_poly.pdbx_strand_id
1 'polypeptide(L)'
;MPHTAEDKQRAITRLRRIRGQAEALERAVQAGSDCAPILQQLAALRGAVHGLMADMLDSHVRETLAQEPAPSPEAVDETLALLRSYLK
;
A
#
# COMPACT_ATOMS: atom_id res chain seq x y z
N MET A 1 -7.60 3.35 -8.53
CA MET A 1 -7.34 4.47 -7.58
C MET A 1 -8.39 4.38 -6.47
N PRO A 2 -8.39 5.15 -5.37
CA PRO A 2 -9.59 5.20 -4.53
C PRO A 2 -10.67 6.01 -5.27
N HIS A 3 -11.68 5.34 -5.82
CA HIS A 3 -12.72 6.00 -6.64
C HIS A 3 -13.94 6.43 -5.84
N THR A 4 -14.18 5.86 -4.66
CA THR A 4 -15.19 6.38 -3.73
C THR A 4 -14.58 7.36 -2.73
N ALA A 5 -15.40 8.29 -2.23
CA ALA A 5 -14.99 9.20 -1.15
C ALA A 5 -14.57 8.42 0.11
N GLU A 6 -15.21 7.28 0.37
CA GLU A 6 -14.90 6.42 1.50
C GLU A 6 -13.53 5.75 1.34
N ASP A 7 -13.24 5.15 0.17
CA ASP A 7 -11.94 4.52 -0.11
C ASP A 7 -10.81 5.54 0.00
N LYS A 8 -11.06 6.76 -0.50
CA LYS A 8 -10.10 7.86 -0.42
C LYS A 8 -9.83 8.25 1.03
N GLN A 9 -10.87 8.34 1.86
CA GLN A 9 -10.73 8.64 3.27
C GLN A 9 -9.99 7.52 4.03
N ARG A 10 -10.27 6.25 3.72
CA ARG A 10 -9.55 5.10 4.32
C ARG A 10 -8.07 5.09 3.91
N ALA A 11 -7.77 5.33 2.63
CA ALA A 11 -6.40 5.43 2.14
C ALA A 11 -5.62 6.58 2.81
N ILE A 12 -6.21 7.79 2.89
CA ILE A 12 -5.61 8.94 3.57
C ILE A 12 -5.35 8.64 5.05
N THR A 13 -6.28 7.97 5.73
CA THR A 13 -6.11 7.59 7.14
C THR A 13 -4.92 6.64 7.32
N ARG A 14 -4.77 5.63 6.44
CA ARG A 14 -3.62 4.72 6.46
C ARG A 14 -2.30 5.45 6.15
N LEU A 15 -2.29 6.34 5.16
CA LEU A 15 -1.12 7.15 4.82
C LEU A 15 -0.68 8.03 6.00
N ARG A 16 -1.60 8.66 6.73
CA ARG A 16 -1.29 9.42 7.94
C ARG A 16 -0.63 8.56 9.02
N ARG A 17 -1.09 7.31 9.20
CA ARG A 17 -0.48 6.35 10.13
C ARG A 17 0.95 5.98 9.69
N ILE A 18 1.14 5.67 8.41
CA ILE A 18 2.46 5.35 7.83
C ILE A 18 3.43 6.52 8.04
N ARG A 19 2.99 7.76 7.82
CA ARG A 19 3.79 8.96 8.08
C ARG A 19 4.23 9.03 9.54
N GLY A 20 3.31 8.83 10.49
CA GLY A 20 3.66 8.83 11.91
C GLY A 20 4.66 7.72 12.29
N GLN A 21 4.59 6.55 11.65
CA GLN A 21 5.58 5.48 11.82
C GLN A 21 6.95 5.85 11.26
N ALA A 22 7.00 6.51 10.10
CA ALA A 22 8.25 6.98 9.50
C ALA A 22 8.91 8.07 10.36
N GLU A 23 8.14 9.05 10.85
CA GLU A 23 8.63 10.08 11.76
C GLU A 23 9.14 9.48 13.09
N ALA A 24 8.48 8.43 13.61
CA ALA A 24 8.93 7.73 14.80
C ALA A 24 10.25 6.97 14.58
N LEU A 25 10.40 6.33 13.42
CA LEU A 25 11.64 5.66 13.03
C LEU A 25 12.80 6.66 12.89
N GLU A 26 12.56 7.80 12.25
CA GLU A 26 13.56 8.86 12.14
C GLU A 26 14.04 9.33 13.52
N ARG A 27 13.11 9.60 14.45
CA ARG A 27 13.47 9.97 15.82
C ARG A 27 14.27 8.89 16.54
N ALA A 28 13.91 7.62 16.37
CA ALA A 28 14.63 6.50 16.99
C ALA A 28 16.08 6.40 16.49
N VAL A 29 16.29 6.61 15.18
CA VAL A 29 17.62 6.64 14.57
C VAL A 29 18.42 7.85 15.07
N GLN A 30 17.82 9.05 15.09
CA GLN A 30 18.48 10.27 15.60
C GLN A 30 18.86 10.15 17.07
N ALA A 31 18.05 9.46 17.88
CA ALA A 31 18.33 9.21 19.29
C ALA A 31 19.40 8.13 19.54
N GLY A 32 19.92 7.48 18.49
CA GLY A 32 20.90 6.39 18.63
C GLY A 32 20.32 5.13 19.28
N SER A 33 19.04 4.84 19.04
CA SER A 33 18.38 3.64 19.60
C SER A 33 19.04 2.35 19.12
N ASP A 34 18.90 1.29 19.91
CA ASP A 34 19.40 -0.04 19.56
C ASP A 34 18.83 -0.55 18.21
N CYS A 35 19.62 -1.37 17.53
CA CYS A 35 19.25 -1.90 16.21
C CYS A 35 17.96 -2.73 16.24
N ALA A 36 17.70 -3.49 17.31
CA ALA A 36 16.53 -4.38 17.38
C ALA A 36 15.19 -3.59 17.34
N PRO A 37 14.96 -2.55 18.16
CA PRO A 37 13.80 -1.66 18.03
C PRO A 37 13.66 -1.01 16.65
N ILE A 38 14.76 -0.56 16.04
CA ILE A 38 14.77 0.04 14.70
C ILE A 38 14.28 -0.98 13.65
N LEU A 39 14.81 -2.20 13.69
CA LEU A 39 14.40 -3.29 12.79
C LEU A 39 12.92 -3.67 12.97
N GLN A 40 12.41 -3.64 14.21
CA GLN A 40 10.98 -3.86 14.48
C GLN A 40 10.10 -2.75 13.89
N GLN A 41 10.51 -1.49 14.02
CA GLN A 41 9.80 -0.36 13.42
C GLN A 41 9.80 -0.42 11.89
N LEU A 42 10.93 -0.78 11.28
CA LEU A 42 11.03 -1.02 9.84
C LEU A 42 10.10 -2.14 9.38
N ALA A 43 10.05 -3.26 10.12
CA ALA A 43 9.14 -4.37 9.80
C ALA A 43 7.67 -3.93 9.89
N ALA A 44 7.31 -3.13 10.91
CA ALA A 44 5.97 -2.59 11.06
C ALA A 44 5.59 -1.60 9.94
N LEU A 45 6.53 -0.75 9.52
CA LEU A 45 6.33 0.20 8.42
C LEU A 45 6.12 -0.55 7.10
N ARG A 46 6.97 -1.55 6.81
CA ARG A 46 6.81 -2.44 5.65
C ARG A 46 5.44 -3.10 5.64
N GLY A 47 5.01 -3.66 6.77
CA GLY A 47 3.68 -4.28 6.90
C GLY A 47 2.54 -3.30 6.62
N ALA A 48 2.62 -2.06 7.14
CA ALA A 48 1.61 -1.04 6.89
C ALA A 48 1.53 -0.61 5.42
N VAL A 49 2.67 -0.46 4.76
CA VAL A 49 2.75 -0.14 3.33
C VAL A 49 2.19 -1.30 2.48
N HIS A 50 2.57 -2.53 2.77
CA HIS A 50 2.06 -3.72 2.06
C HIS A 50 0.54 -3.85 2.22
N GLY A 51 0.01 -3.59 3.42
CA GLY A 51 -1.44 -3.60 3.67
C GLY A 51 -2.18 -2.53 2.87
N LEU A 52 -1.67 -1.29 2.80
CA LEU A 52 -2.27 -0.25 1.96
C LEU A 52 -2.21 -0.60 0.47
N MET A 53 -1.09 -1.19 0.03
CA MET A 53 -0.92 -1.59 -1.36
C MET A 53 -1.90 -2.69 -1.76
N ALA A 54 -2.11 -3.70 -0.92
CA ALA A 54 -3.09 -4.77 -1.15
C ALA A 54 -4.52 -4.21 -1.30
N ASP A 55 -4.93 -3.31 -0.41
CA ASP A 55 -6.24 -2.64 -0.50
C ASP A 55 -6.39 -1.87 -1.84
N MET A 56 -5.36 -1.13 -2.25
CA MET A 56 -5.41 -0.34 -3.50
C MET A 56 -5.46 -1.23 -4.76
N LEU A 57 -4.75 -2.35 -4.72
CA LEU A 57 -4.74 -3.34 -5.79
C LEU A 57 -6.09 -4.05 -5.92
N ASP A 58 -6.70 -4.49 -4.81
CA ASP A 58 -8.04 -5.11 -4.83
C ASP A 58 -9.09 -4.16 -5.42
N SER A 59 -9.06 -2.88 -5.00
CA SER A 59 -9.92 -1.84 -5.58
C SER A 59 -9.72 -1.72 -7.09
N HIS A 60 -8.47 -1.62 -7.55
CA HIS A 60 -8.15 -1.46 -8.96
C HIS A 60 -8.58 -2.67 -9.81
N VAL A 61 -8.34 -3.90 -9.32
CA VAL A 61 -8.74 -5.13 -10.02
C VAL A 61 -10.26 -5.21 -10.16
N ARG A 62 -11.01 -4.94 -9.09
CA ARG A 62 -12.48 -4.97 -9.11
C ARG A 62 -13.05 -3.95 -10.10
N GLU A 63 -12.43 -2.78 -10.19
CA GLU A 63 -12.92 -1.74 -11.10
C GLU A 63 -12.52 -2.02 -12.55
N THR A 64 -11.26 -2.36 -12.81
CA THR A 64 -10.78 -2.57 -14.18
C THR A 64 -11.36 -3.84 -14.81
N LEU A 65 -11.55 -4.91 -14.03
CA LEU A 65 -11.93 -6.21 -14.56
C LEU A 65 -13.37 -6.65 -14.27
N ALA A 66 -14.04 -6.09 -13.24
CA ALA A 66 -15.41 -6.52 -12.90
C ALA A 66 -16.52 -5.60 -13.42
N GLN A 67 -16.19 -4.50 -14.11
CA GLN A 67 -17.17 -3.60 -14.73
C GLN A 67 -17.71 -4.14 -16.07
N GLU A 68 -16.95 -4.99 -16.78
CA GLU A 68 -17.35 -5.51 -18.09
C GLU A 68 -17.54 -7.04 -18.06
N PRO A 69 -18.54 -7.58 -18.79
CA PRO A 69 -18.78 -9.02 -18.88
C PRO A 69 -17.61 -9.79 -19.54
N ALA A 70 -16.78 -9.10 -20.32
CA ALA A 70 -15.52 -9.62 -20.86
C ALA A 70 -14.48 -8.48 -20.86
N PRO A 71 -13.52 -8.47 -19.91
CA PRO A 71 -12.50 -7.43 -19.87
C PRO A 71 -11.59 -7.51 -21.12
N SER A 72 -11.13 -6.35 -21.61
CA SER A 72 -10.24 -6.31 -22.77
C SER A 72 -8.87 -6.94 -22.45
N PRO A 73 -8.17 -7.52 -23.45
CA PRO A 73 -6.81 -8.03 -23.26
C PRO A 73 -5.85 -7.00 -22.66
N GLU A 74 -5.97 -5.73 -23.05
CA GLU A 74 -5.14 -4.63 -22.54
C GLU A 74 -5.36 -4.38 -21.04
N ALA A 75 -6.62 -4.40 -20.59
CA ALA A 75 -6.98 -4.23 -19.18
C ALA A 75 -6.41 -5.37 -18.30
N VAL A 76 -6.41 -6.60 -18.83
CA VAL A 76 -5.80 -7.76 -18.17
C VAL A 76 -4.28 -7.62 -18.11
N ASP A 77 -3.64 -7.22 -19.20
CA ASP A 77 -2.18 -7.06 -19.27
C ASP A 77 -1.67 -5.95 -18.35
N GLU A 78 -2.39 -4.81 -18.26
CA GLU A 78 -2.09 -3.72 -17.32
C GLU A 78 -2.15 -4.22 -15.87
N THR A 79 -3.23 -4.94 -15.53
CA THR A 79 -3.42 -5.51 -14.20
C THR A 79 -2.30 -6.52 -13.86
N LEU A 80 -1.93 -7.38 -14.80
CA LEU A 80 -0.83 -8.34 -14.64
C LEU A 80 0.53 -7.65 -14.47
N ALA A 81 0.78 -6.55 -15.19
CA ALA A 81 2.00 -5.78 -15.04
C ALA A 81 2.13 -5.18 -13.62
N LEU A 82 1.04 -4.62 -13.10
CA LEU A 82 0.97 -4.14 -11.71
C LEU A 82 1.20 -5.27 -10.70
N LEU A 83 0.54 -6.43 -10.87
CA LEU A 83 0.74 -7.59 -10.00
C LEU A 83 2.20 -8.08 -10.01
N ARG A 84 2.84 -8.13 -11.19
CA ARG A 84 4.26 -8.52 -11.30
C ARG A 84 5.20 -7.53 -10.63
N SER A 85 4.86 -6.24 -10.61
CA SER A 85 5.64 -5.23 -9.88
C SER A 85 5.56 -5.42 -8.36
N TYR A 86 4.45 -5.99 -7.87
CA TYR A 86 4.19 -6.25 -6.45
C TYR A 86 4.83 -7.54 -5.93
N LEU A 87 4.89 -8.59 -6.76
CA LEU A 87 5.42 -9.91 -6.38
C LEU A 87 6.95 -10.01 -6.46
N LYS A 88 7.65 -8.90 -6.66
CA LYS A 88 9.12 -8.84 -6.56
C LYS A 88 9.55 -8.69 -5.11
#